data_AF-A0A8T5GCZ4-F1
#
_entry.id   AF-A0A8T5GCZ4-F1
#
_cell.length_a   1.000
_cell.length_b   1.000
_cell.length_c   1.000
_cell.angle_alpha   90.00
_cell.angle_beta   90.00
_cell.angle_gamma   90.00
#
_symmetry.space_group_name_H-M   'P 1'
#
loop_
_entity.id
_entity.type
_entity.pdbx_description
1 polymer ?
#
loop_
_entity_poly.entity_id
_entity_poly.type
_entity_poly.pdbx_seq_one_letter_code
_entity_poly.pdbx_strand_id
1 'polypeptide(L)'
;MDFYQLTAMLDQVGGFDILLPFILVFTMVFAVLQKINLFGANKKNINAVISLVIALFFLNNTYLVYTLQRFLPNVSIILVVFLMFLLILGTFAGETQFTDKALGLTFFISIGAVLFALFSDVFNPLGYGDYGGGLGGLYYSIDPGTRFMAWMLLIGVMFVMFVMKDDNSSKN
;
A
#
# COMPACT_ATOMS: atom_id res chain seq x y z
N MET A 1 25.89 -23.27 -4.12
CA MET A 1 25.49 -21.85 -4.21
C MET A 1 24.11 -21.78 -3.64
N ASP A 2 23.98 -21.23 -2.43
CA ASP A 2 22.71 -21.23 -1.70
C ASP A 2 21.88 -20.01 -2.10
N PHE A 3 20.57 -20.07 -1.87
CA PHE A 3 19.64 -19.00 -2.29
C PHE A 3 20.06 -17.61 -1.78
N TYR A 4 20.53 -17.52 -0.53
CA TYR A 4 21.04 -16.27 0.04
C TYR A 4 22.23 -15.68 -0.73
N GLN A 5 23.12 -16.53 -1.24
CA GLN A 5 24.27 -16.09 -2.04
C GLN A 5 23.81 -15.61 -3.41
N LEU A 6 22.82 -16.28 -4.01
CA LEU A 6 22.19 -15.82 -5.26
C LEU A 6 21.53 -14.45 -5.09
N THR A 7 20.75 -14.26 -4.02
CA THR A 7 20.12 -12.96 -3.75
C THR A 7 21.13 -11.87 -3.48
N ALA A 8 22.20 -12.16 -2.73
CA ALA A 8 23.26 -11.20 -2.46
C ALA A 8 24.03 -10.81 -3.74
N MET A 9 24.28 -11.76 -4.63
CA MET A 9 24.91 -11.47 -5.92
C MET A 9 24.00 -10.66 -6.83
N LEU A 10 22.69 -10.94 -6.84
CA LEU A 10 21.70 -10.15 -7.57
C LEU A 10 21.60 -8.72 -7.04
N ASP A 11 21.66 -8.54 -5.73
CA ASP A 11 21.62 -7.22 -5.09
C ASP A 11 22.85 -6.38 -5.44
N GLN A 12 24.04 -6.99 -5.37
CA GLN A 12 25.31 -6.31 -5.70
C GLN A 12 25.39 -5.80 -7.14
N VAL A 13 24.71 -6.46 -8.09
CA VAL A 13 24.66 -6.03 -9.49
C VAL A 13 23.49 -5.07 -9.77
N GLY A 14 22.78 -4.62 -8.73
CA GLY A 14 21.61 -3.73 -8.85
C GLY A 14 20.34 -4.44 -9.34
N GLY A 15 20.23 -5.75 -9.15
CA GLY A 15 19.07 -6.53 -9.56
C GLY A 15 17.78 -6.07 -8.89
N PHE A 16 17.79 -5.73 -7.59
CA PHE A 16 16.59 -5.22 -6.93
C PHE A 16 16.43 -3.70 -7.12
N ASP A 17 17.53 -2.95 -7.03
CA ASP A 17 17.49 -1.49 -7.04
C ASP A 17 17.31 -0.87 -8.44
N ILE A 18 17.65 -1.59 -9.51
CA ILE A 18 17.62 -1.08 -10.88
C ILE A 18 16.61 -1.86 -11.71
N LEU A 19 16.66 -3.19 -11.69
CA LEU A 19 15.85 -4.02 -12.59
C LEU A 19 14.37 -4.01 -12.19
N LEU A 20 14.03 -4.05 -10.90
CA LEU A 20 12.63 -3.94 -10.45
C LEU A 20 11.97 -2.61 -10.83
N PRO A 21 12.54 -1.42 -10.51
CA PRO A 21 11.92 -0.15 -10.90
C PRO A 21 11.87 0.00 -12.42
N PHE A 22 12.87 -0.50 -13.15
CA PHE A 22 12.87 -0.52 -14.61
C PHE A 22 11.67 -1.29 -15.17
N ILE A 23 11.50 -2.56 -14.76
CA ILE A 23 10.39 -3.40 -15.25
C ILE A 23 9.05 -2.76 -14.90
N LEU A 24 8.91 -2.21 -13.69
CA LEU A 24 7.68 -1.55 -13.27
C LEU A 24 7.33 -0.37 -14.19
N VAL A 25 8.26 0.56 -14.39
CA VAL A 25 8.04 1.75 -15.23
C VAL A 25 7.79 1.34 -16.68
N PHE A 26 8.59 0.41 -17.21
CA PHE A 26 8.40 -0.15 -18.55
C PHE A 26 6.98 -0.71 -18.73
N THR A 27 6.54 -1.60 -17.85
CA THR A 27 5.24 -2.26 -17.94
C THR A 27 4.10 -1.27 -17.75
N MET A 28 4.20 -0.32 -16.81
CA MET A 28 3.17 0.70 -16.59
C MET A 28 3.01 1.60 -17.80
N VAL A 29 4.10 2.14 -18.34
CA VAL A 29 4.06 2.99 -19.53
C VAL A 29 3.54 2.20 -20.74
N PHE A 30 4.03 0.97 -20.94
CA PHE A 30 3.55 0.10 -22.01
C PHE A 30 2.04 -0.18 -21.90
N ALA A 31 1.56 -0.53 -20.71
CA ALA A 31 0.16 -0.82 -20.45
C ALA A 31 -0.73 0.41 -20.69
N VAL A 32 -0.29 1.60 -20.25
CA VAL A 32 -1.02 2.85 -20.49
C VAL A 32 -1.08 3.15 -21.99
N LEU A 33 0.04 3.11 -22.71
CA LEU A 33 0.08 3.33 -24.16
C LEU A 33 -0.82 2.35 -24.92
N GLN A 34 -0.85 1.09 -24.48
CA GLN A 34 -1.72 0.07 -25.07
C GLN A 34 -3.20 0.32 -24.75
N LYS A 35 -3.51 0.77 -23.53
CA LYS A 35 -4.89 1.04 -23.10
C LYS A 35 -5.50 2.23 -23.82
N ILE A 36 -4.71 3.29 -24.03
CA ILE A 36 -5.17 4.51 -24.74
C ILE A 36 -5.07 4.38 -26.27
N ASN A 37 -4.46 3.32 -26.78
CA ASN A 37 -4.23 3.09 -28.21
C ASN A 37 -3.60 4.29 -28.95
N LEU A 38 -2.62 4.96 -28.31
CA LEU A 38 -2.06 6.23 -28.81
C LEU A 38 -1.56 6.15 -30.27
N PHE A 39 -0.93 5.03 -30.62
CA PHE A 39 -0.36 4.80 -31.96
C PHE A 39 -1.21 3.84 -32.81
N GLY A 40 -2.43 3.50 -32.35
CA GLY A 40 -3.33 2.55 -33.00
C GLY A 40 -3.20 1.10 -32.53
N ALA A 41 -4.27 0.32 -32.73
CA ALA A 41 -4.46 -1.01 -32.13
C ALA A 41 -3.37 -2.05 -32.46
N ASN A 42 -2.71 -1.94 -33.63
CA ASN A 42 -1.72 -2.91 -34.10
C ASN A 42 -0.27 -2.46 -33.94
N LYS A 43 0.00 -1.37 -33.18
CA LYS A 43 1.35 -0.82 -33.02
C LYS A 43 2.00 -1.19 -31.67
N LYS A 44 1.78 -2.43 -31.20
CA LYS A 44 2.38 -2.95 -29.94
C LYS A 44 3.90 -2.81 -29.90
N ASN A 45 4.57 -3.05 -31.03
CA ASN A 45 6.04 -2.95 -31.12
C ASN A 45 6.53 -1.51 -30.85
N ILE A 46 5.79 -0.51 -31.33
CA ILE A 46 6.10 0.90 -31.11
C ILE A 46 5.89 1.25 -29.63
N ASN A 47 4.77 0.82 -29.04
CA ASN A 47 4.50 1.02 -27.62
C ASN A 47 5.62 0.43 -26.75
N ALA A 48 6.11 -0.77 -27.09
CA ALA A 48 7.19 -1.44 -26.37
C ALA A 48 8.52 -0.69 -26.48
N VAL A 49 8.89 -0.22 -27.66
CA VAL A 49 10.13 0.55 -27.85
C VAL A 49 10.07 1.88 -27.09
N ILE A 50 8.94 2.58 -27.15
CA ILE A 50 8.77 3.86 -26.45
C ILE A 50 8.80 3.67 -24.93
N SER A 51 8.08 2.66 -24.40
CA SER A 51 8.11 2.37 -22.97
C SER A 51 9.50 1.95 -22.50
N LEU A 52 10.25 1.22 -23.33
CA LEU A 52 11.65 0.85 -23.04
C LEU A 52 12.53 2.08 -22.90
N VAL A 53 12.47 2.99 -23.88
CA VAL A 53 13.26 4.22 -23.87
C VAL A 53 12.90 5.09 -22.66
N ILE A 54 11.60 5.23 -22.34
CA ILE A 54 11.15 5.99 -21.16
C ILE A 54 11.66 5.35 -19.86
N ALA A 55 11.57 4.03 -19.72
CA ALA A 55 12.05 3.33 -18.54
C ALA A 55 13.57 3.47 -18.36
N LEU A 56 14.35 3.43 -19.45
CA LEU A 56 15.79 3.67 -19.39
C LEU A 56 16.12 5.12 -19.00
N PHE A 57 15.37 6.10 -19.53
CA PHE A 57 15.53 7.50 -19.10
C PHE A 57 15.19 7.72 -17.63
N PHE A 58 14.17 7.02 -17.13
CA PHE A 58 13.80 7.05 -15.73
C PHE A 58 14.96 6.58 -14.82
N LEU A 59 15.65 5.50 -15.19
CA LEU A 59 16.78 4.97 -14.43
C LEU A 59 17.95 5.95 -14.31
N ASN A 60 18.11 6.86 -15.26
CA ASN A 60 19.20 7.85 -15.22
C ASN A 60 19.05 8.83 -14.05
N ASN A 61 17.84 8.99 -13.49
CA ASN A 61 17.59 9.86 -12.37
C ASN A 61 17.53 9.07 -11.05
N THR A 62 18.64 9.07 -10.32
CA THR A 62 18.80 8.37 -9.03
C THR A 62 17.75 8.79 -7.98
N TYR A 63 17.33 10.05 -7.98
CA TYR A 63 16.29 10.54 -7.08
C TYR A 63 14.92 9.91 -7.38
N LEU A 64 14.55 9.79 -8.66
CA LEU A 64 13.30 9.15 -9.06
C LEU A 64 13.29 7.65 -8.74
N VAL A 65 14.41 6.97 -8.99
CA VAL A 65 14.60 5.55 -8.69
C VAL A 65 14.45 5.31 -7.19
N TYR A 66 15.16 6.06 -6.35
CA TYR A 66 15.07 5.97 -4.89
C TYR A 66 13.66 6.26 -4.38
N THR A 67 13.00 7.28 -4.93
CA THR A 67 11.62 7.62 -4.58
C THR A 67 10.68 6.46 -4.88
N LEU A 68 10.77 5.88 -6.08
CA LEU A 68 9.92 4.76 -6.49
C LEU A 68 10.18 3.49 -5.65
N GLN A 69 11.42 3.21 -5.28
CA GLN A 69 11.77 2.11 -4.37
C GLN A 69 11.14 2.28 -2.98
N ARG A 70 11.03 3.52 -2.45
CA ARG A 70 10.31 3.78 -1.19
C ARG A 70 8.80 3.64 -1.34
N PHE A 71 8.25 3.96 -2.51
CA PHE A 71 6.81 3.82 -2.78
C PHE A 71 6.38 2.37 -3.01
N LEU A 72 7.22 1.55 -3.64
CA LEU A 72 6.88 0.19 -4.06
C LEU A 72 6.40 -0.72 -2.92
N PRO A 73 7.14 -0.90 -1.81
CA PRO A 73 6.70 -1.71 -0.68
C PRO A 73 5.37 -1.24 -0.11
N ASN A 74 5.16 0.08 -0.02
CA ASN A 74 3.92 0.64 0.50
C ASN A 74 2.72 0.29 -0.38
N VAL A 75 2.85 0.41 -1.71
CA VAL A 75 1.79 0.02 -2.66
C VAL A 75 1.50 -1.48 -2.59
N SER A 76 2.55 -2.31 -2.49
CA SER A 76 2.39 -3.76 -2.32
C SER A 76 1.62 -4.11 -1.05
N ILE A 77 1.92 -3.46 0.08
CA ILE A 77 1.20 -3.66 1.34
C ILE A 77 -0.27 -3.24 1.19
N ILE A 78 -0.58 -2.10 0.55
CA ILE A 78 -1.98 -1.71 0.28
C ILE A 78 -2.69 -2.80 -0.50
N LEU A 79 -2.07 -3.30 -1.56
CA LEU A 79 -2.69 -4.28 -2.43
C LEU A 79 -2.96 -5.58 -1.67
N VAL A 80 -2.02 -6.04 -0.83
CA VAL A 80 -2.22 -7.19 0.05
C VAL A 80 -3.33 -6.94 1.06
N VAL A 81 -3.35 -5.78 1.72
CA VAL A 81 -4.42 -5.40 2.66
C VAL A 81 -5.77 -5.34 1.96
N PHE A 82 -5.83 -4.78 0.76
CA PHE A 82 -7.05 -4.70 -0.05
C PHE A 82 -7.51 -6.08 -0.54
N LEU A 83 -6.59 -6.97 -0.88
CA LEU A 83 -6.92 -8.37 -1.18
C LEU A 83 -7.45 -9.10 0.05
N MET A 84 -6.78 -9.00 1.19
CA MET A 84 -7.26 -9.56 2.47
C MET A 84 -8.65 -9.03 2.81
N PHE A 85 -8.88 -7.75 2.56
CA PHE A 85 -10.16 -7.09 2.72
C PHE A 85 -11.24 -7.65 1.78
N LEU A 86 -10.96 -7.77 0.48
CA LEU A 86 -11.89 -8.37 -0.48
C LEU A 86 -12.18 -9.83 -0.15
N LEU A 87 -11.24 -10.56 0.44
CA LEU A 87 -11.44 -11.93 0.90
C LEU A 87 -12.38 -11.98 2.11
N ILE A 88 -12.18 -11.11 3.10
CA ILE A 88 -13.09 -11.00 4.26
C ILE A 88 -14.49 -10.62 3.77
N LEU A 89 -14.60 -9.58 2.92
CA LEU A 89 -15.87 -9.21 2.32
C LEU A 89 -16.49 -10.36 1.55
N GLY A 90 -15.78 -11.00 0.63
CA GLY A 90 -16.32 -12.12 -0.14
C GLY A 90 -16.77 -13.29 0.74
N THR A 91 -16.12 -13.50 1.88
CA THR A 91 -16.45 -14.58 2.82
C THR A 91 -17.69 -14.25 3.67
N PHE A 92 -17.85 -13.01 4.13
CA PHE A 92 -18.95 -12.61 5.02
C PHE A 92 -20.16 -11.97 4.29
N ALA A 93 -19.95 -11.35 3.13
CA ALA A 93 -20.98 -10.67 2.34
C ALA A 93 -21.94 -11.62 1.62
N GLY A 94 -21.70 -12.94 1.68
CA GLY A 94 -22.55 -13.93 1.03
C GLY A 94 -23.99 -13.98 1.58
N GLU A 95 -24.21 -13.58 2.84
CA GLU A 95 -25.52 -13.69 3.49
C GLU A 95 -25.93 -12.50 4.37
N THR A 96 -25.02 -11.57 4.68
CA THR A 96 -25.36 -10.38 5.47
C THR A 96 -25.74 -9.21 4.56
N GLN A 97 -27.02 -8.82 4.60
CA GLN A 97 -27.46 -7.57 4.00
C GLN A 97 -26.74 -6.43 4.74
N PHE A 98 -25.82 -5.73 4.07
CA PHE A 98 -25.22 -4.47 4.51
C PHE A 98 -26.26 -3.32 4.53
N THR A 99 -27.44 -3.58 5.09
CA THR A 99 -28.57 -2.65 5.17
C THR A 99 -28.42 -1.68 6.34
N ASP A 100 -27.70 -2.07 7.39
CA ASP A 100 -27.44 -1.17 8.51
C ASP A 100 -26.31 -0.20 8.20
N LYS A 101 -26.71 1.06 7.96
CA LYS A 101 -25.84 2.22 7.73
C LYS A 101 -24.74 2.36 8.79
N ALA A 102 -24.97 1.85 10.01
CA ALA A 102 -24.01 1.87 11.10
C ALA A 102 -22.82 0.93 10.85
N LEU A 103 -23.06 -0.30 10.36
CA LEU A 103 -22.01 -1.28 10.01
C LEU A 103 -21.19 -0.81 8.81
N GLY A 104 -21.84 -0.22 7.80
CA GLY A 104 -21.13 0.38 6.67
C GLY A 104 -20.20 1.52 7.11
N LEU A 105 -20.66 2.41 8.00
CA LEU A 105 -19.86 3.53 8.47
C LEU A 105 -18.67 3.09 9.34
N THR A 106 -18.87 2.19 10.30
CA THR A 106 -17.76 1.67 11.14
C THR A 106 -16.70 0.97 10.30
N PHE A 107 -17.13 0.31 9.23
CA PHE A 107 -16.27 -0.39 8.29
C PHE A 107 -15.43 0.56 7.42
N PHE A 108 -16.00 1.65 6.90
CA PHE A 108 -15.21 2.66 6.19
C PHE A 108 -14.26 3.44 7.11
N ILE A 109 -14.65 3.67 8.37
CA ILE A 109 -13.81 4.32 9.39
C ILE A 109 -12.61 3.43 9.76
N SER A 110 -12.80 2.12 9.93
CA SER A 110 -11.70 1.21 10.25
C SER A 110 -10.68 1.11 9.10
N ILE A 111 -11.15 1.08 7.86
CA ILE A 111 -10.28 1.13 6.66
C ILE A 111 -9.52 2.46 6.60
N GLY A 112 -10.21 3.58 6.80
CA GLY A 112 -9.60 4.90 6.82
C GLY A 112 -8.52 5.02 7.89
N ALA A 113 -8.74 4.42 9.07
CA ALA A 113 -7.77 4.37 10.15
C ALA A 113 -6.56 3.49 9.83
N VAL A 114 -6.75 2.30 9.22
CA VAL A 114 -5.65 1.42 8.81
C VAL A 114 -4.81 2.07 7.70
N LEU A 115 -5.46 2.68 6.71
CA LEU A 115 -4.77 3.43 5.66
C LEU A 115 -4.02 4.63 6.26
N PHE A 116 -4.66 5.42 7.13
CA PHE A 116 -3.99 6.53 7.80
C PHE A 116 -2.78 6.07 8.62
N ALA A 117 -2.88 4.96 9.36
CA ALA A 117 -1.77 4.39 10.12
C ALA A 117 -0.61 3.97 9.21
N LEU A 118 -0.89 3.25 8.12
CA LEU A 118 0.12 2.75 7.17
C LEU A 118 0.77 3.88 6.34
N PHE A 119 0.03 4.95 6.03
CA PHE A 119 0.52 6.06 5.21
C PHE A 119 1.03 7.26 6.02
N SER A 120 0.92 7.24 7.34
CA SER A 120 1.33 8.36 8.21
C SER A 120 2.80 8.77 8.00
N ASP A 121 3.70 7.82 7.69
CA ASP A 121 5.10 8.11 7.40
C ASP A 121 5.34 8.73 6.00
N VAL A 122 4.46 8.46 5.04
CA VAL A 122 4.53 9.04 3.68
C VAL A 122 4.16 10.52 3.69
N PHE A 123 3.26 10.93 4.59
CA PHE A 123 2.87 12.33 4.76
C PHE A 123 3.86 13.16 5.60
N ASN A 124 4.92 12.55 6.14
CA ASN A 124 6.03 13.25 6.79
C ASN A 124 7.39 13.01 6.11
N PRO A 125 7.53 13.35 4.80
CA PRO A 125 8.71 12.97 4.01
C PRO A 125 9.99 13.75 4.35
N LEU A 126 9.91 14.77 5.21
CA LEU A 126 11.01 15.71 5.49
C LEU A 126 11.36 15.85 6.98
N GLY A 127 10.81 15.01 7.87
CA GLY A 127 11.16 15.06 9.30
C GLY A 127 10.73 16.36 10.01
N TYR A 128 9.84 17.17 9.43
CA TYR A 128 9.27 18.38 10.06
C TYR A 128 8.18 18.06 11.10
N GLY A 129 8.11 16.83 11.61
CA GLY A 129 7.17 16.42 12.64
C GLY A 129 7.67 16.62 14.08
N ASP A 130 8.93 17.04 14.27
CA ASP A 130 9.57 17.14 15.60
C ASP A 130 9.27 18.45 16.36
N TYR A 131 8.52 19.39 15.76
CA TYR A 131 8.17 20.66 16.40
C TYR A 131 6.67 20.72 16.74
N GLY A 132 6.23 19.86 17.64
CA GLY A 132 4.86 19.90 18.14
C GLY A 132 4.72 19.14 19.43
N GLY A 133 5.28 19.68 20.53
CA GLY A 133 5.11 19.15 21.87
C GLY A 133 3.62 18.93 22.19
N GLY A 134 3.20 17.68 22.12
CA GLY A 134 1.80 17.25 22.16
C GLY A 134 1.65 15.80 21.70
N LEU A 135 0.41 15.30 21.64
CA LEU A 135 0.12 13.91 21.27
C LEU A 135 0.63 13.53 19.86
N GLY A 136 0.76 14.50 18.95
CA GLY A 136 1.36 14.30 17.62
C GLY A 136 2.85 13.97 17.69
N GLY A 137 3.63 14.67 18.53
CA GLY A 137 5.05 14.38 18.72
C GLY A 137 5.30 13.01 19.37
N LEU A 138 4.44 12.60 20.31
CA LEU A 138 4.47 11.25 20.89
C LEU A 138 4.09 10.16 19.88
N TYR A 139 3.22 10.47 18.92
CA TYR A 139 2.82 9.52 17.88
C TYR A 139 3.98 9.25 16.92
N TYR A 140 4.64 10.29 16.42
CA TYR A 140 5.75 10.14 15.46
C TYR A 140 7.08 9.70 16.09
N SER A 141 7.25 9.78 17.41
CA SER A 141 8.45 9.29 18.12
C SER A 141 8.45 7.77 18.33
N ILE A 142 7.32 7.11 18.12
CA ILE A 142 7.18 5.66 18.21
C ILE A 142 7.56 5.04 16.86
N ASP A 143 8.27 3.91 16.88
CA ASP A 143 8.62 3.17 15.66
C ASP A 143 7.33 2.86 14.83
N PRO A 144 7.37 3.02 13.49
CA PRO A 144 6.22 2.73 12.62
C PRO A 144 5.53 1.39 12.90
N GLY A 145 6.30 0.34 13.18
CA GLY A 145 5.76 -0.98 13.49
C GLY A 145 4.97 -1.01 14.80
N THR A 146 5.47 -0.31 15.83
CA THR A 146 4.79 -0.20 17.12
C THR A 146 3.52 0.66 17.03
N ARG A 147 3.53 1.72 16.22
CA ARG A 147 2.30 2.50 15.93
C ARG A 147 1.23 1.66 15.27
N PHE A 148 1.62 0.86 14.28
CA PHE A 148 0.72 -0.06 13.58
C PHE A 148 0.11 -1.09 14.53
N MET A 149 0.92 -1.69 15.40
CA MET A 149 0.45 -2.63 16.42
C MET A 149 -0.54 -1.98 17.40
N ALA A 150 -0.29 -0.75 17.84
CA ALA A 150 -1.18 -0.02 18.74
C ALA A 150 -2.55 0.26 18.09
N TRP A 151 -2.58 0.66 16.82
CA TRP A 151 -3.82 0.84 16.07
C TRP A 151 -4.56 -0.48 15.84
N MET A 152 -3.85 -1.56 15.55
CA MET A 152 -4.46 -2.88 15.37
C MET A 152 -5.12 -3.37 16.67
N LEU A 153 -4.48 -3.15 17.81
CA LEU A 153 -5.06 -3.45 19.13
C LEU A 153 -6.29 -2.59 19.43
N LEU A 154 -6.24 -1.28 19.16
CA LEU A 154 -7.38 -0.38 19.36
C LEU A 154 -8.58 -0.76 18.49
N ILE A 155 -8.34 -1.10 17.22
CA ILE A 155 -9.38 -1.56 16.29
C ILE A 155 -9.95 -2.90 16.76
N GLY A 156 -9.10 -3.83 17.19
CA GLY A 156 -9.53 -5.12 17.75
C GLY A 156 -10.41 -4.94 19.00
N VAL A 157 -10.02 -4.04 19.90
CA VAL A 157 -10.79 -3.73 21.11
C VAL A 157 -12.12 -3.04 20.78
N MET A 158 -12.14 -2.09 19.85
CA MET A 158 -13.40 -1.48 19.39
C MET A 158 -14.33 -2.51 18.74
N PHE A 159 -13.79 -3.41 17.92
CA PHE A 159 -14.55 -4.48 17.29
C PHE A 159 -15.15 -5.42 18.33
N VAL A 160 -14.37 -5.87 19.33
CA VAL A 160 -14.86 -6.70 20.43
C VAL A 160 -15.95 -5.99 21.23
N MET A 161 -15.76 -4.72 21.58
CA MET A 161 -16.79 -3.94 22.28
C MET A 161 -18.06 -3.76 21.46
N PHE A 162 -17.95 -3.62 20.14
CA PHE A 162 -19.11 -3.50 19.25
C PHE A 162 -19.88 -4.82 19.13
N VAL A 163 -19.17 -5.95 18.96
CA VAL A 163 -19.77 -7.30 18.90
C VAL A 163 -20.41 -7.67 20.25
N MET A 164 -19.78 -7.33 21.37
CA MET A 164 -20.32 -7.58 22.72
C MET A 164 -21.51 -6.68 23.08
N LYS A 165 -21.72 -5.58 22.35
CA LYS A 165 -22.82 -4.64 22.63
C LYS A 165 -24.19 -5.19 22.21
N ASP A 166 -24.24 -6.06 21.20
CA ASP A 166 -25.50 -6.69 20.76
C ASP A 166 -26.08 -7.66 21.79
N ASP A 167 -25.25 -8.28 22.64
CA ASP A 167 -25.71 -9.29 23.62
C ASP A 167 -26.35 -8.66 24.87
N ASN A 168 -26.01 -7.40 25.18
CA ASN A 168 -26.52 -6.69 26.36
C ASN A 168 -27.82 -5.90 26.11
N SER A 169 -28.28 -5.77 24.87
CA SER A 169 -29.55 -5.09 24.57
C SER A 169 -30.79 -6.01 24.70
N SER A 170 -30.59 -7.30 25.00
CA SER A 170 -31.67 -8.27 25.25
C SER A 170 -32.01 -8.44 26.75
N LYS A 171 -31.34 -7.71 27.64
CA LYS A 171 -31.67 -7.66 29.07
C LYS A 171 -31.69 -6.21 29.54
N ASN A 172 -32.73 -5.48 29.16
CA ASN A 172 -33.38 -4.44 29.96
C ASN A 172 -34.70 -4.05 29.30
#